data_AF-A0A2N2QBD3-F1
#
_entry.id   AF-A0A2N2QBD3-F1
#
_cell.length_a   1.000
_cell.length_b   1.000
_cell.length_c   1.000
_cell.angle_alpha   90.00
_cell.angle_beta   90.00
_cell.angle_gamma   90.00
#
_symmetry.space_group_name_H-M   'P 1'
#
loop_
_entity.id
_entity.type
_entity.pdbx_description
1 polymer ?
#
loop_
_entity_poly.entity_id
_entity_poly.type
_entity_poly.pdbx_seq_one_letter_code
_entity_poly.pdbx_strand_id
1 'polypeptide(L)'
;MGITCIVCGLAAGSGEHVFPAALGGRRINSKIYCTKHDNGYSSLVAELANQVDVLNAMLGVVPDHSKNVKSVLARDANTGEELRLSAKESVFTAPRVISQEPAGNGVLMKMSFPNREAMKQWLAEQKANGLDATPLQKAQEQTYFLGEVHHQRRFGGPYGLGAVAYVTQTFLAQAFPDLARSGDVAQFIAYTQAIAALAQIRGGCGEATDGPADPRLEPARQALEAALAPWGGQAPVWWDFEPQPDATPNAFEFGHRVTVGVDASDGQIFGRFSLFSSIHFGMHFGTVSAGAATKSVTVDIDPMAAHTPNDIKKVESASAIARVAVPAQPTEGLAAAISSGSQAVVFTDLMRKIEAHSLAKSAAKMHSELTAYSTLSEFEGEQLVDRLIDGQAQRVLNMAKWVLQGFKSRLPAELLPALGPMIDAMTAYDPSSTNGLSSMANATLALAKGALAAQMREDIKAGRLDERRIAELMGDGPGAAVVGQAILAPITQAPGG
;
A
#
# COMPACT_ATOMS: atom_id res chain seq x y z
N MET A 1 -41.67 4.58 10.19
CA MET A 1 -41.42 3.61 9.10
C MET A 1 -40.41 2.57 9.58
N GLY A 2 -40.58 1.31 9.22
CA GLY A 2 -39.61 0.25 9.56
C GLY A 2 -38.28 0.45 8.86
N ILE A 3 -37.20 -0.08 9.45
CA ILE A 3 -35.86 -0.05 8.86
C ILE A 3 -35.83 -1.04 7.69
N THR A 4 -35.88 -0.54 6.46
CA THR A 4 -35.93 -1.37 5.24
C THR A 4 -34.60 -1.34 4.47
N CYS A 5 -34.31 -2.42 3.76
CA CYS A 5 -33.20 -2.54 2.84
C CYS A 5 -33.39 -1.59 1.65
N ILE A 6 -32.36 -0.80 1.32
CA ILE A 6 -32.42 0.17 0.21
C ILE A 6 -32.58 -0.50 -1.16
N VAL A 7 -32.24 -1.78 -1.29
CA VAL A 7 -32.29 -2.52 -2.56
C VAL A 7 -33.67 -3.14 -2.83
N CYS A 8 -34.30 -3.75 -1.82
CA CYS A 8 -35.54 -4.52 -2.03
C CYS A 8 -36.73 -4.08 -1.16
N GLY A 9 -36.56 -3.09 -0.29
CA GLY A 9 -37.64 -2.62 0.60
C GLY A 9 -38.04 -3.60 1.72
N LEU A 10 -37.48 -4.81 1.78
CA LEU A 10 -37.69 -5.76 2.88
C LEU A 10 -36.97 -5.29 4.16
N ALA A 11 -37.19 -5.96 5.29
CA ALA A 11 -36.51 -5.62 6.54
C ALA A 11 -34.97 -5.64 6.39
N ALA A 12 -34.31 -4.56 6.84
CA ALA A 12 -32.85 -4.51 6.96
C ALA A 12 -32.41 -5.15 8.29
N GLY A 13 -31.14 -5.54 8.37
CA GLY A 13 -30.61 -6.17 9.58
C GLY A 13 -29.19 -6.73 9.46
N SER A 14 -28.53 -6.59 8.31
CA SER A 14 -27.16 -7.07 8.16
C SER A 14 -26.20 -6.17 8.90
N GLY A 15 -25.37 -6.70 9.80
CA GLY A 15 -24.34 -5.95 10.53
C GLY A 15 -23.15 -5.55 9.64
N GLU A 16 -23.43 -4.92 8.50
CA GLU A 16 -22.48 -4.55 7.48
C GLU A 16 -21.56 -3.44 7.96
N HIS A 17 -20.27 -3.54 7.66
CA HIS A 17 -19.34 -2.44 7.89
C HIS A 17 -19.67 -1.25 6.98
N VAL A 18 -19.86 -0.07 7.55
CA VAL A 18 -20.13 1.19 6.83
C VAL A 18 -19.02 1.49 5.81
N PHE A 19 -17.79 1.13 6.15
CA PHE A 19 -16.63 1.20 5.29
C PHE A 19 -15.91 -0.15 5.33
N PRO A 20 -15.34 -0.67 4.23
CA PRO A 20 -14.70 -1.98 4.23
C PRO A 20 -13.69 -2.19 5.37
N ALA A 21 -13.86 -3.24 6.17
CA ALA A 21 -12.96 -3.55 7.29
C ALA A 21 -11.50 -3.76 6.84
N ALA A 22 -11.29 -4.26 5.62
CA ALA A 22 -9.96 -4.45 5.04
C ALA A 22 -9.24 -3.12 4.73
N LEU A 23 -9.98 -2.01 4.70
CA LEU A 23 -9.49 -0.65 4.46
C LEU A 23 -9.51 0.19 5.77
N GLY A 24 -9.68 -0.44 6.92
CA GLY A 24 -9.71 0.25 8.22
C GLY A 24 -11.10 0.67 8.69
N GLY A 25 -12.18 0.19 8.07
CA GLY A 25 -13.53 0.38 8.59
C GLY A 25 -13.74 -0.36 9.92
N ARG A 26 -14.28 0.34 10.93
CA ARG A 26 -14.49 -0.18 12.30
C ARG A 26 -15.95 -0.20 12.74
N ARG A 27 -16.86 0.31 11.90
CA ARG A 27 -18.24 0.62 12.28
C ARG A 27 -19.19 -0.18 11.45
N ILE A 28 -20.17 -0.78 12.12
CA ILE A 28 -21.25 -1.53 11.47
C ILE A 28 -22.57 -0.75 11.51
N ASN A 29 -23.43 -0.96 10.50
CA ASN A 29 -24.75 -0.35 10.44
C ASN A 29 -25.79 -1.33 9.90
N SER A 30 -26.66 -1.81 10.79
CA SER A 30 -27.73 -2.76 10.45
C SER A 30 -28.95 -2.17 9.76
N LYS A 31 -28.91 -0.89 9.40
CA LYS A 31 -30.08 -0.15 8.91
C LYS A 31 -30.11 0.10 7.40
N ILE A 32 -29.15 -0.45 6.64
CA ILE A 32 -29.00 -0.15 5.21
C ILE A 32 -29.40 -1.34 4.35
N TYR A 33 -28.83 -2.52 4.61
CA TYR A 33 -29.03 -3.70 3.79
C TYR A 33 -29.61 -4.89 4.57
N CYS A 34 -30.29 -5.79 3.85
CA CYS A 34 -30.58 -7.13 4.35
C CYS A 34 -29.39 -8.05 4.04
N THR A 35 -29.27 -9.17 4.77
CA THR A 35 -28.14 -10.11 4.63
C THR A 35 -27.90 -10.58 3.20
N LYS A 36 -28.96 -10.76 2.40
CA LYS A 36 -28.84 -11.17 0.99
C LYS A 36 -28.09 -10.14 0.16
N HIS A 37 -28.46 -8.86 0.27
CA HIS A 37 -27.87 -7.80 -0.57
C HIS A 37 -26.51 -7.37 -0.07
N ASP A 38 -26.27 -7.39 1.25
CA ASP A 38 -24.93 -7.19 1.84
C ASP A 38 -23.94 -8.26 1.31
N ASN A 39 -24.28 -9.55 1.45
CA ASN A 39 -23.47 -10.63 0.89
C ASN A 39 -23.30 -10.52 -0.64
N GLY A 40 -24.29 -9.94 -1.32
CA GLY A 40 -24.26 -9.59 -2.74
C GLY A 40 -23.04 -8.75 -3.13
N TYR A 41 -22.62 -7.83 -2.26
CA TYR A 41 -21.52 -6.90 -2.51
C TYR A 41 -20.13 -7.39 -2.10
N SER A 42 -20.05 -8.53 -1.39
CA SER A 42 -18.80 -9.05 -0.82
C SER A 42 -17.65 -9.18 -1.84
N SER A 43 -17.92 -9.58 -3.08
CA SER A 43 -16.91 -9.67 -4.14
C SER A 43 -16.36 -8.31 -4.58
N LEU A 44 -17.18 -7.24 -4.56
CA LEU A 44 -16.70 -5.89 -4.84
C LEU A 44 -15.81 -5.37 -3.69
N VAL A 45 -16.19 -5.67 -2.44
CA VAL A 45 -15.37 -5.34 -1.27
C VAL A 45 -14.02 -6.04 -1.32
N ALA A 46 -14.03 -7.34 -1.64
CA ALA A 46 -12.82 -8.13 -1.80
C ALA A 46 -11.94 -7.60 -2.94
N GLU A 47 -12.54 -7.21 -4.06
CA GLU A 47 -11.84 -6.59 -5.18
C GLU A 47 -11.11 -5.33 -4.73
N LEU A 48 -11.83 -4.35 -4.16
CA LEU A 48 -11.21 -3.09 -3.74
C LEU A 48 -10.11 -3.32 -2.72
N ALA A 49 -10.33 -4.22 -1.75
CA ALA A 49 -9.34 -4.60 -0.76
C ALA A 49 -8.07 -5.20 -1.39
N ASN A 50 -8.22 -6.03 -2.42
CA ASN A 50 -7.09 -6.63 -3.14
C ASN A 50 -6.35 -5.60 -4.00
N GLN A 51 -7.03 -4.62 -4.59
CA GLN A 51 -6.37 -3.64 -5.44
C GLN A 51 -5.50 -2.64 -4.66
N VAL A 52 -5.75 -2.45 -3.35
CA VAL A 52 -4.98 -1.54 -2.47
C VAL A 52 -4.22 -2.27 -1.36
N ASP A 53 -4.13 -3.60 -1.42
CA ASP A 53 -3.54 -4.42 -0.37
C ASP A 53 -2.07 -4.05 -0.10
N VAL A 54 -1.31 -3.71 -1.13
CA VAL A 54 0.10 -3.28 -1.01
C VAL A 54 0.23 -1.97 -0.24
N LEU A 55 -0.65 -1.01 -0.49
CA LEU A 55 -0.66 0.28 0.22
C LEU A 55 -0.98 0.08 1.68
N ASN A 56 -2.01 -0.73 1.97
CA ASN A 56 -2.39 -1.11 3.33
C ASN A 56 -1.27 -1.86 4.06
N ALA A 57 -0.62 -2.79 3.37
CA ALA A 57 0.49 -3.56 3.93
C ALA A 57 1.66 -2.65 4.30
N MET A 58 2.02 -1.70 3.43
CA MET A 58 3.13 -0.76 3.66
C MET A 58 2.82 0.31 4.71
N LEU A 59 1.57 0.77 4.81
CA LEU A 59 1.12 1.68 5.86
C LEU A 59 0.96 0.99 7.22
N GLY A 60 0.77 -0.33 7.23
CA GLY A 60 0.51 -1.08 8.46
C GLY A 60 -0.95 -1.02 8.91
N VAL A 61 -1.88 -0.92 7.96
CA VAL A 61 -3.32 -0.98 8.21
C VAL A 61 -3.67 -2.34 8.81
N VAL A 62 -4.36 -2.34 9.95
CA VAL A 62 -4.80 -3.55 10.66
C VAL A 62 -6.29 -3.75 10.41
N PRO A 63 -6.70 -4.79 9.65
CA PRO A 63 -8.11 -5.08 9.44
C PRO A 63 -8.86 -5.34 10.74
N ASP A 64 -10.15 -5.02 10.79
CA ASP A 64 -10.94 -5.14 12.02
C ASP A 64 -11.02 -6.57 12.60
N HIS A 65 -11.05 -7.56 11.72
CA HIS A 65 -11.08 -8.97 12.10
C HIS A 65 -9.69 -9.58 12.33
N SER A 66 -8.63 -8.77 12.35
CA SER A 66 -7.25 -9.22 12.52
C SER A 66 -6.57 -8.50 13.69
N LYS A 67 -5.61 -9.19 14.34
CA LYS A 67 -4.69 -8.57 15.31
C LYS A 67 -3.40 -8.07 14.66
N ASN A 68 -3.15 -8.44 13.41
CA ASN A 68 -1.91 -8.20 12.69
C ASN A 68 -2.16 -7.50 11.35
N VAL A 69 -1.16 -6.71 10.93
CA VAL A 69 -1.07 -6.15 9.59
C VAL A 69 -1.11 -7.30 8.58
N LYS A 70 -1.92 -7.17 7.53
CA LYS A 70 -1.96 -8.14 6.45
C LYS A 70 -0.74 -7.93 5.54
N SER A 71 0.01 -8.99 5.29
CA SER A 71 1.09 -8.99 4.30
C SER A 71 0.55 -9.24 2.89
N VAL A 72 1.25 -8.73 1.87
CA VAL A 72 1.01 -9.03 0.46
C VAL A 72 2.12 -9.88 -0.14
N LEU A 73 1.82 -10.64 -1.18
CA LEU A 73 2.83 -11.33 -1.97
C LEU A 73 3.48 -10.36 -2.95
N ALA A 74 4.80 -10.36 -3.00
CA ALA A 74 5.61 -9.63 -3.96
C ALA A 74 6.77 -10.51 -4.43
N ARG A 75 7.52 -10.06 -5.43
CA ARG A 75 8.69 -10.78 -5.94
C ARG A 75 9.94 -9.94 -5.79
N ASP A 76 11.03 -10.55 -5.36
CA ASP A 76 12.35 -9.92 -5.44
C ASP A 76 12.77 -9.88 -6.92
N ALA A 77 13.17 -8.71 -7.42
CA ALA A 77 13.52 -8.54 -8.83
C ALA A 77 14.80 -9.28 -9.22
N ASN A 78 15.70 -9.54 -8.26
CA ASN A 78 16.98 -10.18 -8.55
C ASN A 78 16.89 -11.70 -8.57
N THR A 79 16.07 -12.30 -7.70
CA THR A 79 15.91 -13.77 -7.64
C THR A 79 14.64 -14.28 -8.31
N GLY A 80 13.63 -13.42 -8.52
CA GLY A 80 12.29 -13.80 -8.99
C GLY A 80 11.45 -14.55 -7.94
N GLU A 81 12.02 -14.81 -6.76
CA GLU A 81 11.38 -15.54 -5.68
C GLU A 81 10.31 -14.68 -5.00
N GLU A 82 9.30 -15.37 -4.46
CA GLU A 82 8.17 -14.72 -3.82
C GLU A 82 8.47 -14.43 -2.34
N LEU A 83 7.99 -13.27 -1.88
CA LEU A 83 8.10 -12.82 -0.50
C LEU A 83 6.78 -12.23 0.00
N ARG A 84 6.57 -12.33 1.30
CA ARG A 84 5.52 -11.63 2.03
C ARG A 84 6.05 -10.28 2.46
N LEU A 85 5.37 -9.20 2.05
CA LEU A 85 5.71 -7.82 2.33
C LEU A 85 4.68 -7.17 3.26
N SER A 86 5.15 -6.45 4.28
CA SER A 86 4.33 -5.57 5.13
C SER A 86 5.21 -4.49 5.78
N ALA A 87 4.57 -3.54 6.47
CA ALA A 87 5.24 -2.52 7.27
C ALA A 87 6.08 -3.10 8.42
N LYS A 88 5.84 -4.35 8.81
CA LYS A 88 6.55 -5.03 9.90
C LYS A 88 7.72 -5.87 9.43
N GLU A 89 7.55 -6.55 8.30
CA GLU A 89 8.53 -7.52 7.82
C GLU A 89 8.44 -7.74 6.30
N SER A 90 9.57 -8.16 5.75
CA SER A 90 9.70 -8.68 4.39
C SER A 90 10.40 -10.03 4.47
N VAL A 91 9.70 -11.12 4.13
CA VAL A 91 10.18 -12.49 4.37
C VAL A 91 9.85 -13.37 3.18
N PHE A 92 10.82 -14.14 2.68
CA PHE A 92 10.59 -15.11 1.60
C PHE A 92 9.53 -16.15 1.99
N THR A 93 8.76 -16.64 1.02
CA THR A 93 7.71 -17.64 1.30
C THR A 93 8.23 -19.07 1.36
N ALA A 94 9.41 -19.33 0.79
CA ALA A 94 9.97 -20.68 0.65
C ALA A 94 11.44 -20.76 1.10
N PRO A 95 11.92 -21.97 1.46
CA PRO A 95 13.35 -22.24 1.61
C PRO A 95 14.12 -21.97 0.32
N ARG A 96 15.38 -21.57 0.46
CA ARG A 96 16.25 -21.23 -0.66
C ARG A 96 17.55 -22.01 -0.61
N VAL A 97 18.01 -22.47 -1.77
CA VAL A 97 19.35 -23.06 -1.92
C VAL A 97 20.32 -21.95 -2.29
N ILE A 98 21.29 -21.69 -1.43
CA ILE A 98 22.35 -20.67 -1.62
C ILE A 98 23.49 -21.29 -2.42
N SER A 99 23.93 -22.49 -2.03
CA SER A 99 24.95 -23.24 -2.75
C SER A 99 24.73 -24.75 -2.58
N GLN A 100 25.22 -25.51 -3.56
CA GLN A 100 25.13 -26.96 -3.59
C GLN A 100 26.43 -27.55 -4.14
N GLU A 101 27.02 -28.48 -3.40
CA GLU A 101 28.27 -29.14 -3.77
C GLU A 101 28.16 -30.66 -3.61
N PRO A 102 28.68 -31.46 -4.55
CA PRO A 102 28.77 -32.91 -4.37
C PRO A 102 29.65 -33.27 -3.16
N ALA A 103 29.17 -34.18 -2.32
CA ALA A 103 29.91 -34.65 -1.15
C ALA A 103 29.79 -36.17 -1.01
N GLY A 104 30.76 -36.91 -1.57
CA GLY A 104 30.76 -38.38 -1.55
C GLY A 104 29.54 -38.97 -2.26
N ASN A 105 28.71 -39.70 -1.51
CA ASN A 105 27.44 -40.28 -1.97
C ASN A 105 26.23 -39.35 -1.77
N GLY A 106 26.45 -38.10 -1.36
CA GLY A 106 25.40 -37.13 -1.08
C GLY A 106 25.74 -35.73 -1.60
N VAL A 107 25.04 -34.75 -1.03
CA VAL A 107 25.12 -33.35 -1.44
C VAL A 107 25.25 -32.48 -0.19
N LEU A 108 26.24 -31.60 -0.17
CA LEU A 108 26.33 -30.52 0.79
C LEU A 108 25.50 -29.34 0.27
N MET A 109 24.53 -28.86 1.06
CA MET A 109 23.72 -27.69 0.70
C MET A 109 23.86 -26.61 1.75
N LYS A 110 24.07 -25.38 1.29
CA LYS A 110 23.86 -24.18 2.09
C LYS A 110 22.48 -23.64 1.78
N MET A 111 21.63 -23.53 2.80
CA MET A 111 20.23 -23.13 2.62
C MET A 111 19.87 -21.96 3.51
N SER A 112 18.90 -21.16 3.06
CA SER A 112 18.20 -20.15 3.85
C SER A 112 16.76 -20.58 4.05
N PHE A 113 16.21 -20.27 5.22
CA PHE A 113 14.82 -20.55 5.56
C PHE A 113 14.15 -19.27 6.08
N PRO A 114 12.87 -19.04 5.74
CA PRO A 114 12.10 -17.91 6.25
C PRO A 114 12.10 -17.81 7.78
N ASN A 115 12.02 -18.97 8.44
CA ASN A 115 12.07 -19.12 9.88
C ASN A 115 12.42 -20.56 10.26
N ARG A 116 12.56 -20.83 11.56
CA ARG A 116 12.91 -22.16 12.08
C ARG A 116 11.81 -23.20 11.86
N GLU A 117 10.54 -22.79 11.77
CA GLU A 117 9.43 -23.72 11.53
C GLU A 117 9.45 -24.23 10.09
N ALA A 118 9.69 -23.35 9.11
CA ALA A 118 9.87 -23.71 7.71
C ALA A 118 11.04 -24.69 7.52
N MET A 119 12.15 -24.50 8.24
CA MET A 119 13.26 -25.47 8.24
C MET A 119 12.83 -26.85 8.74
N LYS A 120 12.07 -26.91 9.84
CA LYS A 120 11.57 -28.19 10.38
C LYS A 120 10.61 -28.87 9.41
N GLN A 121 9.72 -28.12 8.78
CA GLN A 121 8.77 -28.63 7.78
C GLN A 121 9.52 -29.21 6.59
N TRP A 122 10.47 -28.44 6.03
CA TRP A 122 11.29 -28.91 4.92
C TRP A 122 12.06 -30.19 5.24
N LEU A 123 12.68 -30.28 6.43
CA LEU A 123 13.37 -31.50 6.88
C LEU A 123 12.43 -32.71 6.98
N ALA A 124 11.20 -32.50 7.48
CA ALA A 124 10.19 -33.55 7.57
C ALA A 124 9.74 -34.01 6.17
N GLU A 125 9.58 -33.08 5.22
CA GLU A 125 9.25 -33.38 3.82
C GLU A 125 10.36 -34.17 3.13
N GLN A 126 11.64 -33.78 3.28
CA GLN A 126 12.75 -34.54 2.72
C GLN A 126 12.79 -35.96 3.26
N LYS A 127 12.59 -36.13 4.57
CA LYS A 127 12.51 -37.45 5.21
C LYS A 127 11.35 -38.28 4.68
N ALA A 128 10.17 -37.68 4.49
CA ALA A 128 9.01 -38.36 3.92
C ALA A 128 9.26 -38.80 2.46
N ASN A 129 10.07 -38.05 1.72
CA ASN A 129 10.50 -38.37 0.36
C ASN A 129 11.70 -39.35 0.31
N GLY A 130 12.12 -39.92 1.43
CA GLY A 130 13.21 -40.91 1.51
C GLY A 130 14.61 -40.30 1.49
N LEU A 131 14.75 -38.98 1.64
CA LEU A 131 16.04 -38.29 1.72
C LEU A 131 16.41 -38.03 3.20
N ASP A 132 17.60 -38.46 3.60
CA ASP A 132 18.14 -38.19 4.95
C ASP A 132 18.91 -36.86 4.96
N ALA A 133 18.21 -35.78 5.31
CA ALA A 133 18.79 -34.44 5.42
C ALA A 133 19.09 -34.11 6.89
N THR A 134 20.36 -33.84 7.21
CA THR A 134 20.79 -33.47 8.57
C THR A 134 21.49 -32.10 8.58
N PRO A 135 21.06 -31.16 9.45
CA PRO A 135 21.77 -29.88 9.63
C PRO A 135 23.20 -30.11 10.17
N LEU A 136 24.20 -29.63 9.43
CA LEU A 136 25.62 -29.77 9.82
C LEU A 136 26.11 -28.61 10.71
N GLN A 137 25.41 -27.49 10.70
CA GLN A 137 25.76 -26.29 11.46
C GLN A 137 24.53 -25.73 12.19
N LYS A 138 24.79 -24.98 13.27
CA LYS A 138 23.76 -24.22 13.95
C LYS A 138 23.25 -23.12 13.01
N ALA A 139 21.93 -23.02 12.86
CA ALA A 139 21.30 -21.96 12.09
C ALA A 139 21.72 -20.58 12.64
N GLN A 140 22.10 -19.68 11.73
CA GLN A 140 22.41 -18.28 12.01
C GLN A 140 21.31 -17.40 11.43
N GLU A 141 20.86 -16.43 12.22
CA GLU A 141 19.92 -15.41 11.75
C GLU A 141 20.71 -14.32 11.04
N GLN A 142 20.33 -14.01 9.80
CA GLN A 142 21.01 -13.02 8.98
C GLN A 142 19.98 -12.20 8.20
N THR A 143 20.18 -10.89 8.16
CA THR A 143 19.39 -10.00 7.32
C THR A 143 19.70 -10.26 5.86
N TYR A 144 18.65 -10.46 5.06
CA TYR A 144 18.74 -10.48 3.61
C TYR A 144 18.37 -9.11 3.06
N PHE A 145 19.23 -8.53 2.23
CA PHE A 145 19.00 -7.22 1.63
C PHE A 145 18.26 -7.37 0.31
N LEU A 146 17.09 -6.76 0.23
CA LEU A 146 16.24 -6.85 -0.95
C LEU A 146 16.72 -5.87 -2.02
N GLY A 147 16.51 -6.28 -3.28
CA GLY A 147 16.62 -5.40 -4.44
C GLY A 147 15.35 -4.58 -4.64
N GLU A 148 15.03 -4.32 -5.90
CA GLU A 148 13.70 -3.86 -6.26
C GLU A 148 12.68 -4.95 -5.97
N VAL A 149 11.52 -4.56 -5.43
CA VAL A 149 10.42 -5.49 -5.13
C VAL A 149 9.32 -5.23 -6.12
N HIS A 150 9.01 -6.23 -6.95
CA HIS A 150 7.99 -6.15 -7.97
C HIS A 150 6.64 -6.61 -7.43
N HIS A 151 5.64 -5.80 -7.68
CA HIS A 151 4.26 -6.09 -7.36
C HIS A 151 3.36 -5.58 -8.48
N GLN A 152 2.39 -6.39 -8.89
CA GLN A 152 1.44 -6.02 -9.94
C GLN A 152 0.01 -6.11 -9.40
N ARG A 153 -0.69 -4.98 -9.49
CA ARG A 153 -2.13 -4.86 -9.24
C ARG A 153 -2.76 -4.08 -10.38
N ARG A 154 -4.00 -4.45 -10.70
CA ARG A 154 -4.87 -3.68 -11.58
C ARG A 154 -5.79 -2.88 -10.69
N PHE A 155 -5.62 -1.57 -10.67
CA PHE A 155 -6.44 -0.70 -9.83
C PHE A 155 -7.43 0.10 -10.69
N GLY A 156 -8.70 0.17 -10.27
CA GLY A 156 -9.74 1.00 -10.90
C GLY A 156 -10.34 0.47 -12.20
N GLY A 157 -10.33 -0.84 -12.44
CA GLY A 157 -11.17 -1.47 -13.47
C GLY A 157 -12.67 -1.42 -13.11
N PRO A 158 -13.57 -1.98 -13.95
CA PRO A 158 -15.03 -1.90 -13.74
C PRO A 158 -15.51 -2.38 -12.36
N TYR A 159 -14.90 -3.44 -11.82
CA TYR A 159 -15.21 -3.94 -10.48
C TYR A 159 -14.67 -3.04 -9.36
N GLY A 160 -13.51 -2.42 -9.56
CA GLY A 160 -12.97 -1.42 -8.62
C GLY A 160 -13.85 -0.18 -8.55
N LEU A 161 -14.29 0.34 -9.71
CA LEU A 161 -15.24 1.45 -9.79
C LEU A 161 -16.61 1.07 -9.20
N GLY A 162 -17.10 -0.15 -9.47
CA GLY A 162 -18.33 -0.66 -8.85
C GLY A 162 -18.21 -0.74 -7.32
N ALA A 163 -17.06 -1.14 -6.79
CA ALA A 163 -16.80 -1.16 -5.35
C ALA A 163 -16.78 0.25 -4.75
N VAL A 164 -16.13 1.20 -5.40
CA VAL A 164 -16.15 2.63 -5.03
C VAL A 164 -17.58 3.18 -5.00
N ALA A 165 -18.38 2.87 -6.02
CA ALA A 165 -19.78 3.27 -6.11
C ALA A 165 -20.61 2.68 -4.95
N TYR A 166 -20.45 1.39 -4.67
CA TYR A 166 -21.14 0.73 -3.55
C TYR A 166 -20.75 1.31 -2.19
N VAL A 167 -19.46 1.54 -1.92
CA VAL A 167 -19.01 2.15 -0.66
C VAL A 167 -19.67 3.52 -0.49
N THR A 168 -19.64 4.36 -1.53
CA THR A 168 -20.21 5.72 -1.45
C THR A 168 -21.74 5.69 -1.33
N GLN A 169 -22.42 4.72 -1.96
CA GLN A 169 -23.86 4.47 -1.76
C GLN A 169 -24.20 4.16 -0.30
N THR A 170 -23.37 3.37 0.39
CA THR A 170 -23.55 3.07 1.81
C THR A 170 -23.48 4.35 2.65
N PHE A 171 -22.57 5.28 2.32
CA PHE A 171 -22.51 6.61 2.97
C PHE A 171 -23.70 7.51 2.62
N LEU A 172 -24.18 7.49 1.37
CA LEU A 172 -25.41 8.19 0.98
C LEU A 172 -26.60 7.70 1.80
N ALA A 173 -26.76 6.38 1.95
CA ALA A 173 -27.84 5.79 2.73
C ALA A 173 -27.75 6.10 4.24
N GLN A 174 -26.55 6.30 4.76
CA GLN A 174 -26.37 6.73 6.15
C GLN A 174 -26.67 8.21 6.35
N ALA A 175 -26.26 9.07 5.41
CA ALA A 175 -26.43 10.52 5.50
C ALA A 175 -27.83 10.99 5.10
N PHE A 176 -28.46 10.31 4.14
CA PHE A 176 -29.74 10.64 3.52
C PHE A 176 -30.63 9.38 3.41
N PRO A 177 -31.09 8.82 4.54
CA PRO A 177 -31.78 7.52 4.57
C PRO A 177 -33.08 7.48 3.77
N ASP A 178 -33.83 8.59 3.71
CA ASP A 178 -35.08 8.66 2.95
C ASP A 178 -34.80 8.76 1.45
N LEU A 179 -33.83 9.59 1.06
CA LEU A 179 -33.39 9.72 -0.34
C LEU A 179 -32.87 8.40 -0.89
N ALA A 180 -32.06 7.67 -0.11
CA ALA A 180 -31.51 6.38 -0.52
C ALA A 180 -32.57 5.28 -0.72
N ARG A 181 -33.79 5.49 -0.23
CA ARG A 181 -34.96 4.61 -0.43
C ARG A 181 -35.94 5.14 -1.47
N SER A 182 -35.68 6.30 -2.04
CA SER A 182 -36.51 6.92 -3.06
C SER A 182 -36.25 6.33 -4.44
N GLY A 183 -37.13 6.63 -5.39
CA GLY A 183 -36.92 6.28 -6.80
C GLY A 183 -35.75 7.03 -7.45
N ASP A 184 -35.31 8.15 -6.87
CA ASP A 184 -34.33 9.07 -7.47
C ASP A 184 -32.92 8.46 -7.57
N VAL A 185 -32.63 7.41 -6.79
CA VAL A 185 -31.34 6.69 -6.80
C VAL A 185 -31.46 5.24 -7.31
N ALA A 186 -32.65 4.81 -7.76
CA ALA A 186 -32.91 3.42 -8.09
C ALA A 186 -32.03 2.90 -9.24
N GLN A 187 -31.74 3.75 -10.22
CA GLN A 187 -30.86 3.42 -11.36
C GLN A 187 -29.41 3.20 -10.92
N PHE A 188 -28.94 3.95 -9.90
CA PHE A 188 -27.60 3.76 -9.34
C PHE A 188 -27.51 2.44 -8.57
N ILE A 189 -28.53 2.13 -7.76
CA ILE A 189 -28.62 0.86 -7.02
C ILE A 189 -28.68 -0.33 -7.99
N ALA A 190 -29.42 -0.21 -9.10
CA ALA A 190 -29.47 -1.24 -10.14
C ALA A 190 -28.08 -1.49 -10.75
N TYR A 191 -27.33 -0.42 -11.05
CA TYR A 191 -25.95 -0.52 -11.52
C TYR A 191 -25.05 -1.25 -10.51
N THR A 192 -25.05 -0.84 -9.24
CA THR A 192 -24.18 -1.46 -8.22
C THR A 192 -24.54 -2.93 -7.98
N GLN A 193 -25.82 -3.29 -8.02
CA GLN A 193 -26.26 -4.69 -7.92
C GLN A 193 -25.80 -5.53 -9.13
N ALA A 194 -25.96 -5.00 -10.35
CA ALA A 194 -25.59 -5.73 -11.56
C ALA A 194 -24.07 -5.97 -11.66
N ILE A 195 -23.26 -4.95 -11.36
CA ILE A 195 -21.79 -5.10 -11.37
C ILE A 195 -21.31 -6.02 -10.25
N ALA A 196 -21.98 -6.03 -9.08
CA ALA A 196 -21.68 -6.95 -8.00
C ALA A 196 -21.96 -8.41 -8.38
N ALA A 197 -23.12 -8.68 -9.00
CA ALA A 197 -23.47 -10.01 -9.49
C ALA A 197 -22.45 -10.54 -10.51
N LEU A 198 -21.96 -9.67 -11.40
CA LEU A 198 -20.92 -10.03 -12.35
C LEU A 198 -19.57 -10.31 -11.66
N ALA A 199 -19.21 -9.52 -10.65
CA ALA A 199 -17.98 -9.72 -9.87
C ALA A 199 -17.99 -11.05 -9.11
N GLN A 200 -19.13 -11.47 -8.57
CA GLN A 200 -19.30 -12.75 -7.89
C GLN A 200 -19.03 -13.95 -8.81
N ILE A 201 -19.40 -13.87 -10.09
CA ILE A 201 -19.18 -14.95 -11.06
C ILE A 201 -17.68 -15.06 -11.42
N ARG A 202 -16.99 -13.93 -11.59
CA ARG A 202 -15.59 -13.91 -12.04
C ARG A 202 -14.56 -13.94 -10.91
N GLY A 203 -14.99 -13.93 -9.64
CA GLY A 203 -14.11 -13.99 -8.48
C GLY A 203 -13.32 -12.70 -8.18
N GLY A 204 -13.65 -11.57 -8.82
CA GLY A 204 -12.81 -10.35 -8.77
C GLY A 204 -11.50 -10.52 -9.56
N CYS A 205 -10.98 -9.45 -10.14
CA CYS A 205 -9.78 -9.39 -10.99
C CYS A 205 -9.80 -10.13 -12.34
N GLY A 206 -10.88 -10.84 -12.70
CA GLY A 206 -11.17 -11.22 -14.09
C GLY A 206 -10.12 -12.10 -14.78
N GLU A 207 -9.40 -12.94 -14.04
CA GLU A 207 -8.62 -14.00 -14.67
C GLU A 207 -9.57 -14.93 -15.42
N ALA A 208 -9.20 -15.28 -16.66
CA ALA A 208 -9.91 -16.31 -17.39
C ALA A 208 -9.67 -17.62 -16.65
N THR A 209 -10.72 -18.16 -16.04
CA THR A 209 -10.68 -19.56 -15.62
C THR A 209 -10.62 -20.39 -16.89
N ASP A 210 -9.63 -21.29 -17.03
CA ASP A 210 -9.50 -22.25 -18.14
C ASP A 210 -10.67 -23.28 -18.22
N GLY A 211 -11.76 -23.04 -17.49
CA GLY A 211 -12.97 -23.85 -17.47
C GLY A 211 -14.03 -23.38 -18.48
N PRO A 212 -15.09 -24.19 -18.66
CA PRO A 212 -16.23 -23.81 -19.49
C PRO A 212 -16.86 -22.50 -19.00
N ALA A 213 -17.34 -21.68 -19.93
CA ALA A 213 -17.98 -20.40 -19.61
C ALA A 213 -19.15 -20.60 -18.65
N ASP A 214 -19.14 -19.88 -17.52
CA ASP A 214 -20.21 -19.96 -16.52
C ASP A 214 -21.55 -19.54 -17.17
N PRO A 215 -22.60 -20.38 -17.15
CA PRO A 215 -23.87 -20.09 -17.80
C PRO A 215 -24.58 -18.85 -17.23
N ARG A 216 -24.19 -18.38 -16.04
CA ARG A 216 -24.71 -17.16 -15.42
C ARG A 216 -24.09 -15.88 -15.98
N LEU A 217 -22.99 -15.98 -16.72
CA LEU A 217 -22.20 -14.84 -17.18
C LEU A 217 -22.97 -13.97 -18.19
N GLU A 218 -23.58 -14.58 -19.20
CA GLU A 218 -24.34 -13.85 -20.23
C GLU A 218 -25.57 -13.14 -19.64
N PRO A 219 -26.41 -13.77 -18.81
CA PRO A 219 -27.48 -13.06 -18.10
C PRO A 219 -26.98 -11.90 -17.23
N ALA A 220 -25.84 -12.07 -16.53
CA ALA A 220 -25.27 -11.00 -15.70
C ALA A 220 -24.74 -9.82 -16.53
N ARG A 221 -24.17 -10.08 -17.72
CA ARG A 221 -23.76 -9.05 -18.68
C ARG A 221 -24.96 -8.27 -19.21
N GLN A 222 -26.02 -8.97 -19.61
CA GLN A 222 -27.27 -8.34 -20.07
C GLN A 222 -27.90 -7.49 -18.97
N ALA A 223 -27.90 -7.97 -17.72
CA ALA A 223 -28.39 -7.21 -16.58
C ALA A 223 -27.56 -5.94 -16.33
N LEU A 224 -26.23 -6.02 -16.47
CA LEU A 224 -25.35 -4.85 -16.36
C LEU A 224 -25.59 -3.85 -17.48
N GLU A 225 -25.71 -4.31 -18.73
CA GLU A 225 -26.04 -3.45 -19.88
C GLU A 225 -27.37 -2.73 -19.68
N ALA A 226 -28.41 -3.44 -19.24
CA ALA A 226 -29.70 -2.85 -18.93
C ALA A 226 -29.61 -1.81 -17.79
N ALA A 227 -28.78 -2.07 -16.76
CA ALA A 227 -28.56 -1.15 -15.66
C ALA A 227 -27.75 0.09 -16.07
N LEU A 228 -26.90 -0.01 -17.10
CA LEU A 228 -26.11 1.08 -17.66
C LEU A 228 -26.89 1.90 -18.70
N ALA A 229 -27.96 1.37 -19.29
CA ALA A 229 -28.73 2.05 -20.33
C ALA A 229 -29.24 3.45 -19.92
N PRO A 230 -29.76 3.70 -18.70
CA PRO A 230 -30.13 5.05 -18.26
C PRO A 230 -28.97 6.04 -18.18
N TRP A 231 -27.74 5.53 -18.12
CA TRP A 231 -26.49 6.28 -18.03
C TRP A 231 -25.78 6.34 -19.39
N GLY A 232 -26.51 6.15 -20.49
CA GLY A 232 -25.93 6.14 -21.84
C GLY A 232 -24.96 5.00 -22.10
N GLY A 233 -25.09 3.89 -21.36
CA GLY A 233 -24.20 2.73 -21.46
C GLY A 233 -22.90 2.88 -20.68
N GLN A 234 -22.75 3.94 -19.86
CA GLN A 234 -21.52 4.26 -19.15
C GLN A 234 -21.70 4.20 -17.64
N ALA A 235 -20.63 3.89 -16.90
CA ALA A 235 -20.72 3.82 -15.45
C ALA A 235 -20.96 5.22 -14.84
N PRO A 236 -21.84 5.36 -13.83
CA PRO A 236 -22.10 6.64 -13.14
C PRO A 236 -20.99 7.05 -12.16
N VAL A 237 -19.80 6.44 -12.28
CA VAL A 237 -18.64 6.59 -11.40
C VAL A 237 -17.38 6.64 -12.26
N TRP A 238 -16.47 7.55 -11.94
CA TRP A 238 -15.25 7.79 -12.72
C TRP A 238 -14.07 8.17 -11.84
N TRP A 239 -12.89 8.08 -12.44
CA TRP A 239 -11.66 8.63 -11.89
C TRP A 239 -11.68 10.14 -11.94
N ASP A 240 -11.44 10.77 -10.80
CA ASP A 240 -11.40 12.22 -10.69
C ASP A 240 -9.96 12.68 -10.50
N PHE A 241 -9.43 13.42 -11.48
CA PHE A 241 -8.11 14.03 -11.41
C PHE A 241 -8.19 15.56 -11.27
N GLU A 242 -9.40 16.12 -11.17
CA GLU A 242 -9.57 17.55 -10.95
C GLU A 242 -9.17 17.93 -9.52
N PRO A 243 -8.67 19.17 -9.31
CA PRO A 243 -8.47 19.70 -7.97
C PRO A 243 -9.75 19.58 -7.15
N GLN A 244 -9.66 19.00 -5.96
CA GLN A 244 -10.82 18.81 -5.11
C GLN A 244 -11.38 20.18 -4.67
N PRO A 245 -12.69 20.44 -4.87
CA PRO A 245 -13.29 21.75 -4.61
C PRO A 245 -13.40 22.07 -3.12
N ASP A 246 -13.36 21.05 -2.26
CA ASP A 246 -13.25 21.22 -0.81
C ASP A 246 -11.80 21.46 -0.41
N ALA A 247 -11.48 22.71 -0.06
CA ALA A 247 -10.16 23.11 0.41
C ALA A 247 -9.84 22.60 1.82
N THR A 248 -10.80 21.99 2.54
CA THR A 248 -10.57 21.44 3.87
C THR A 248 -9.64 20.23 3.76
N PRO A 249 -8.46 20.22 4.41
CA PRO A 249 -7.59 19.04 4.40
C PRO A 249 -8.29 17.82 5.01
N ASN A 250 -7.86 16.62 4.63
CA ASN A 250 -8.26 15.40 5.34
C ASN A 250 -7.83 15.50 6.80
N ALA A 251 -8.70 15.08 7.72
CA ALA A 251 -8.39 15.01 9.15
C ALA A 251 -7.22 14.04 9.46
N PHE A 252 -6.95 13.09 8.57
CA PHE A 252 -5.93 12.06 8.74
C PHE A 252 -4.96 12.07 7.55
N GLU A 253 -3.67 11.90 7.83
CA GLU A 253 -2.57 11.96 6.85
C GLU A 253 -2.83 11.05 5.64
N PHE A 254 -3.15 9.78 5.90
CA PHE A 254 -3.53 8.79 4.89
C PHE A 254 -5.04 8.50 4.90
N GLY A 255 -5.85 9.48 5.32
CA GLY A 255 -7.28 9.30 5.47
C GLY A 255 -7.99 8.93 4.18
N HIS A 256 -9.03 8.11 4.31
CA HIS A 256 -10.05 8.05 3.29
C HIS A 256 -11.05 9.18 3.50
N ARG A 257 -11.66 9.71 2.45
CA ARG A 257 -12.73 10.71 2.55
C ARG A 257 -13.89 10.31 1.66
N VAL A 258 -15.09 10.26 2.24
CA VAL A 258 -16.33 10.10 1.50
C VAL A 258 -17.16 11.36 1.67
N THR A 259 -17.54 12.01 0.57
CA THR A 259 -18.50 13.11 0.60
C THR A 259 -19.72 12.76 -0.25
N VAL A 260 -20.91 12.92 0.31
CA VAL A 260 -22.18 12.71 -0.38
C VAL A 260 -23.07 13.93 -0.17
N GLY A 261 -23.88 14.28 -1.16
CA GLY A 261 -24.74 15.45 -1.04
C GLY A 261 -25.79 15.59 -2.13
N VAL A 262 -26.62 16.61 -1.93
CA VAL A 262 -27.65 17.07 -2.85
C VAL A 262 -27.43 18.55 -3.10
N ASP A 263 -27.46 18.97 -4.36
CA ASP A 263 -27.52 20.37 -4.75
C ASP A 263 -28.95 20.71 -5.20
N ALA A 264 -29.61 21.64 -4.51
CA ALA A 264 -30.98 22.05 -4.84
C ALA A 264 -31.07 22.89 -6.12
N SER A 265 -29.96 23.43 -6.64
CA SER A 265 -29.97 24.28 -7.83
C SER A 265 -30.42 23.56 -9.10
N ASP A 266 -30.05 22.28 -9.23
CA ASP A 266 -30.42 21.40 -10.34
C ASP A 266 -30.90 20.02 -9.89
N GLY A 267 -30.96 19.79 -8.58
CA GLY A 267 -31.35 18.52 -7.98
C GLY A 267 -30.27 17.45 -8.01
N GLN A 268 -29.02 17.75 -8.39
CA GLN A 268 -27.98 16.73 -8.52
C GLN A 268 -27.69 16.04 -7.18
N ILE A 269 -27.72 14.71 -7.17
CA ILE A 269 -27.27 13.87 -6.07
C ILE A 269 -25.86 13.39 -6.41
N PHE A 270 -24.86 13.80 -5.64
CA PHE A 270 -23.46 13.61 -5.98
C PHE A 270 -22.67 12.88 -4.88
N GLY A 271 -21.56 12.28 -5.29
CA GLY A 271 -20.60 11.64 -4.40
C GLY A 271 -19.16 11.89 -4.83
N ARG A 272 -18.27 11.99 -3.86
CA ARG A 272 -16.82 11.91 -4.04
C ARG A 272 -16.23 10.91 -3.06
N PHE A 273 -15.26 10.14 -3.53
CA PHE A 273 -14.50 9.22 -2.70
C PHE A 273 -13.00 9.44 -2.92
N SER A 274 -12.25 9.58 -1.83
CA SER A 274 -10.80 9.66 -1.84
C SER A 274 -10.20 8.53 -1.02
N LEU A 275 -9.20 7.86 -1.58
CA LEU A 275 -8.36 6.89 -0.89
C LEU A 275 -6.98 7.50 -0.59
N PHE A 276 -6.53 7.35 0.66
CA PHE A 276 -5.21 7.78 1.12
C PHE A 276 -4.90 9.26 0.82
N SER A 277 -5.93 10.11 0.86
CA SER A 277 -5.86 11.53 0.51
C SER A 277 -5.17 11.83 -0.84
N SER A 278 -5.17 10.88 -1.77
CA SER A 278 -4.36 10.95 -3.00
C SER A 278 -5.08 10.45 -4.25
N ILE A 279 -5.90 9.40 -4.13
CA ILE A 279 -6.62 8.79 -5.25
C ILE A 279 -8.08 9.21 -5.16
N HIS A 280 -8.64 9.84 -6.19
CA HIS A 280 -9.97 10.44 -6.13
C HIS A 280 -10.93 9.88 -7.19
N PHE A 281 -12.21 9.83 -6.83
CA PHE A 281 -13.30 9.38 -7.66
C PHE A 281 -14.51 10.30 -7.51
N GLY A 282 -15.19 10.55 -8.62
CA GLY A 282 -16.46 11.25 -8.68
C GLY A 282 -17.59 10.30 -9.07
N MET A 283 -18.81 10.57 -8.60
CA MET A 283 -19.99 9.83 -9.04
C MET A 283 -21.26 10.65 -8.95
N HIS A 284 -22.21 10.28 -9.81
CA HIS A 284 -23.53 10.87 -9.92
C HIS A 284 -24.60 9.82 -9.58
N PHE A 285 -25.34 10.02 -8.50
CA PHE A 285 -26.34 9.06 -8.02
C PHE A 285 -27.69 9.19 -8.74
N GLY A 286 -27.97 10.35 -9.32
CA GLY A 286 -29.24 10.70 -9.93
C GLY A 286 -29.63 12.14 -9.60
N THR A 287 -30.89 12.48 -9.87
CA THR A 287 -31.44 13.82 -9.63
C THR A 287 -32.69 13.72 -8.75
N VAL A 288 -32.77 14.54 -7.72
CA VAL A 288 -33.94 14.61 -6.84
C VAL A 288 -35.03 15.49 -7.45
N SER A 289 -36.29 15.12 -7.21
CA SER A 289 -37.44 15.96 -7.55
C SER A 289 -37.44 17.28 -6.74
N ALA A 290 -38.04 18.34 -7.28
CA ALA A 290 -38.03 19.69 -6.68
C ALA A 290 -38.43 19.69 -5.19
N GLY A 291 -37.64 20.39 -4.35
CA GLY A 291 -37.94 20.58 -2.92
C GLY A 291 -36.88 20.05 -1.94
N ALA A 292 -35.83 19.36 -2.41
CA ALA A 292 -34.71 18.99 -1.56
C ALA A 292 -33.84 20.20 -1.18
N ALA A 293 -33.37 20.26 0.06
CA ALA A 293 -32.44 21.29 0.50
C ALA A 293 -31.00 20.93 0.11
N THR A 294 -30.21 21.93 -0.29
CA THR A 294 -28.77 21.74 -0.52
C THR A 294 -28.10 21.30 0.77
N LYS A 295 -27.43 20.15 0.73
CA LYS A 295 -26.73 19.59 1.88
C LYS A 295 -25.61 18.66 1.43
N SER A 296 -24.47 18.71 2.10
CA SER A 296 -23.42 17.72 1.98
C SER A 296 -23.04 17.14 3.34
N VAL A 297 -22.56 15.89 3.32
CA VAL A 297 -21.98 15.21 4.47
C VAL A 297 -20.64 14.64 4.04
N THR A 298 -19.58 15.04 4.75
CA THR A 298 -18.21 14.58 4.55
C THR A 298 -17.80 13.72 5.74
N VAL A 299 -17.22 12.56 5.46
CA VAL A 299 -16.68 11.65 6.47
C VAL A 299 -15.23 11.33 6.12
N ASP A 300 -14.32 11.78 6.97
CA ASP A 300 -12.93 11.35 6.98
C ASP A 300 -12.81 10.09 7.82
N ILE A 301 -11.99 9.14 7.36
CA ILE A 301 -11.81 7.82 7.96
C ILE A 301 -10.30 7.60 8.11
N ASP A 302 -9.86 7.25 9.31
CA ASP A 302 -8.48 6.89 9.59
C ASP A 302 -8.27 5.39 9.33
N PRO A 303 -7.57 4.99 8.26
CA PRO A 303 -7.32 3.57 8.01
C PRO A 303 -6.38 2.94 9.05
N MET A 304 -5.63 3.73 9.80
CA MET A 304 -4.65 3.27 10.79
C MET A 304 -5.23 3.23 12.22
N ALA A 305 -6.44 3.73 12.44
CA ALA A 305 -7.06 3.69 13.76
C ALA A 305 -7.24 2.24 14.23
N ALA A 306 -6.77 1.95 15.45
CA ALA A 306 -6.89 0.62 16.05
C ALA A 306 -8.34 0.29 16.45
N HIS A 307 -9.05 1.27 17.01
CA HIS A 307 -10.40 1.12 17.55
C HIS A 307 -11.22 2.41 17.40
N THR A 308 -12.54 2.29 17.53
CA THR A 308 -13.45 3.44 17.74
C THR A 308 -13.14 4.13 19.08
N PRO A 309 -13.50 5.42 19.29
CA PRO A 309 -14.31 6.29 18.43
C PRO A 309 -13.54 7.27 17.53
N ASN A 310 -12.21 7.30 17.61
CA ASN A 310 -11.37 8.28 16.91
C ASN A 310 -11.02 7.87 15.46
N ASP A 311 -11.76 6.90 14.92
CA ASP A 311 -11.59 6.31 13.59
C ASP A 311 -12.22 7.16 12.47
N ILE A 312 -13.11 8.09 12.81
CA ILE A 312 -13.79 8.95 11.83
C ILE A 312 -13.94 10.40 12.30
N LYS A 313 -13.98 11.34 11.35
CA LYS A 313 -14.44 12.71 11.55
C LYS A 313 -15.57 13.03 10.57
N LYS A 314 -16.75 13.38 11.08
CA LYS A 314 -17.91 13.74 10.28
C LYS A 314 -18.14 15.25 10.29
N VAL A 315 -18.40 15.83 9.13
CA VAL A 315 -18.79 17.23 8.95
C VAL A 315 -20.04 17.29 8.08
N GLU A 316 -21.02 18.11 8.47
CA GLU A 316 -22.21 18.40 7.65
C GLU A 316 -22.15 19.86 7.21
N SER A 317 -22.56 20.13 5.98
CA SER A 317 -22.63 21.49 5.42
C SER A 317 -23.97 21.73 4.74
N ALA A 318 -24.48 22.96 4.84
CA ALA A 318 -25.65 23.43 4.11
C ALA A 318 -25.28 23.97 2.71
N SER A 319 -24.30 23.34 2.05
CA SER A 319 -23.79 23.73 0.73
C SER A 319 -23.31 22.50 -0.04
N ALA A 320 -23.20 22.62 -1.36
CA ALA A 320 -22.76 21.54 -2.25
C ALA A 320 -21.22 21.55 -2.47
N ILE A 321 -20.44 21.55 -1.39
CA ILE A 321 -18.97 21.78 -1.41
C ILE A 321 -18.18 20.81 -2.30
N ALA A 322 -18.70 19.62 -2.52
CA ALA A 322 -18.02 18.55 -3.25
C ALA A 322 -18.78 18.13 -4.50
N ARG A 323 -19.59 19.04 -5.06
CA ARG A 323 -20.32 18.82 -6.30
C ARG A 323 -19.39 18.32 -7.41
N VAL A 324 -19.93 17.49 -8.29
CA VAL A 324 -19.16 16.86 -9.37
C VAL A 324 -19.66 17.34 -10.72
N ALA A 325 -18.72 17.67 -11.61
CA ALA A 325 -19.01 17.81 -13.03
C ALA A 325 -19.08 16.41 -13.64
N VAL A 326 -20.22 16.04 -14.21
CA VAL A 326 -20.36 14.73 -14.88
C VAL A 326 -19.62 14.80 -16.21
N PRO A 327 -18.55 14.00 -16.42
CA PRO A 327 -17.83 14.01 -17.68
C PRO A 327 -18.70 13.45 -18.80
N ALA A 328 -18.51 13.94 -20.03
CA ALA A 328 -19.17 13.38 -21.21
C ALA A 328 -18.74 11.94 -21.49
N GLN A 329 -17.52 11.57 -21.07
CA GLN A 329 -16.94 10.24 -21.16
C GLN A 329 -16.21 9.92 -19.83
N PRO A 330 -16.77 9.08 -18.95
CA PRO A 330 -16.21 8.69 -17.64
C PRO A 330 -14.77 8.13 -17.67
N THR A 331 -14.30 7.64 -18.82
CA THR A 331 -12.95 7.09 -18.99
C THR A 331 -11.94 8.10 -19.54
N GLU A 332 -12.40 9.24 -20.06
CA GLU A 332 -11.54 10.24 -20.70
C GLU A 332 -10.54 10.85 -19.72
N GLY A 333 -10.98 11.18 -18.50
CA GLY A 333 -10.11 11.70 -17.45
C GLY A 333 -8.95 10.75 -17.11
N LEU A 334 -9.22 9.44 -17.04
CA LEU A 334 -8.17 8.44 -16.84
C LEU A 334 -7.23 8.33 -18.04
N ALA A 335 -7.77 8.30 -19.27
CA ALA A 335 -6.95 8.25 -20.48
C ALA A 335 -6.03 9.49 -20.60
N ALA A 336 -6.55 10.67 -20.28
CA ALA A 336 -5.79 11.91 -20.22
C ALA A 336 -4.72 11.87 -19.11
N ALA A 337 -5.04 11.36 -17.93
CA ALA A 337 -4.08 11.24 -16.82
C ALA A 337 -2.96 10.23 -17.12
N ILE A 338 -3.27 9.14 -17.83
CA ILE A 338 -2.27 8.16 -18.29
C ILE A 338 -1.36 8.78 -19.35
N SER A 339 -1.94 9.41 -20.38
CA SER A 339 -1.16 10.01 -21.47
C SER A 339 -0.27 11.17 -21.03
N SER A 340 -0.72 11.97 -20.05
CA SER A 340 0.07 13.06 -19.46
C SER A 340 1.06 12.61 -18.39
N GLY A 341 0.99 11.35 -17.93
CA GLY A 341 1.77 10.85 -16.79
C GLY A 341 1.28 11.34 -15.42
N SER A 342 0.22 12.16 -15.36
CA SER A 342 -0.34 12.68 -14.10
C SER A 342 -0.81 11.56 -13.17
N GLN A 343 -1.31 10.45 -13.72
CA GLN A 343 -1.66 9.27 -12.94
C GLN A 343 -0.43 8.68 -12.24
N ALA A 344 0.70 8.53 -12.94
CA ALA A 344 1.92 8.02 -12.34
C ALA A 344 2.43 8.93 -11.21
N VAL A 345 2.35 10.26 -11.40
CA VAL A 345 2.72 11.26 -10.39
C VAL A 345 1.92 11.06 -9.09
N VAL A 346 0.60 10.85 -9.16
CA VAL A 346 -0.25 10.61 -7.98
C VAL A 346 0.24 9.40 -7.17
N PHE A 347 0.54 8.29 -7.84
CA PHE A 347 1.03 7.09 -7.16
C PHE A 347 2.45 7.26 -6.63
N THR A 348 3.35 7.90 -7.38
CA THR A 348 4.71 8.21 -6.90
C THR A 348 4.68 9.10 -5.66
N ASP A 349 3.83 10.11 -5.64
CA ASP A 349 3.67 10.98 -4.47
C ASP A 349 3.09 10.27 -3.26
N LEU A 350 2.10 9.38 -3.47
CA LEU A 350 1.57 8.55 -2.39
C LEU A 350 2.66 7.63 -1.81
N MET A 351 3.44 6.96 -2.66
CA MET A 351 4.53 6.09 -2.21
C MET A 351 5.58 6.88 -1.42
N ARG A 352 5.97 8.06 -1.92
CA ARG A 352 6.89 8.97 -1.21
C ARG A 352 6.35 9.39 0.15
N LYS A 353 5.05 9.68 0.28
CA LYS A 353 4.41 9.98 1.57
C LYS A 353 4.49 8.78 2.52
N ILE A 354 4.19 7.57 2.04
CA ILE A 354 4.27 6.33 2.84
C ILE A 354 5.70 6.11 3.36
N GLU A 355 6.71 6.30 2.51
CA GLU A 355 8.12 6.19 2.89
C GLU A 355 8.54 7.22 3.93
N ALA A 356 8.09 8.48 3.78
CA ALA A 356 8.34 9.55 4.75
C ALA A 356 7.68 9.25 6.11
N HIS A 357 6.45 8.74 6.12
CA HIS A 357 5.77 8.31 7.33
C HIS A 357 6.51 7.15 8.02
N SER A 358 6.94 6.15 7.25
CA SER A 358 7.76 5.04 7.75
C SER A 358 9.07 5.54 8.38
N LEU A 359 9.75 6.49 7.72
CA LEU A 359 10.97 7.12 8.23
C LEU A 359 10.73 7.86 9.54
N ALA A 360 9.69 8.69 9.63
CA ALA A 360 9.36 9.44 10.84
C ALA A 360 9.09 8.50 12.02
N LYS A 361 8.37 7.40 11.80
CA LYS A 361 8.11 6.38 12.81
C LYS A 361 9.39 5.67 13.28
N SER A 362 10.28 5.32 12.35
CA SER A 362 11.59 4.77 12.69
C SER A 362 12.44 5.77 13.49
N ALA A 363 12.46 7.04 13.09
CA ALA A 363 13.22 8.08 13.76
C ALA A 363 12.73 8.32 15.19
N ALA A 364 11.42 8.40 15.41
CA ALA A 364 10.83 8.52 16.74
C ALA A 364 11.19 7.31 17.64
N LYS A 365 11.16 6.09 17.07
CA LYS A 365 11.58 4.87 17.79
C LYS A 365 13.07 4.92 18.17
N MET A 366 13.94 5.25 17.22
CA MET A 366 15.39 5.38 17.46
C MET A 366 15.67 6.45 18.52
N HIS A 367 15.02 7.60 18.43
CA HIS A 367 15.14 8.67 19.42
C HIS A 367 14.75 8.19 20.83
N SER A 368 13.60 7.52 20.95
CA SER A 368 13.15 6.93 22.21
C SER A 368 14.16 5.96 22.80
N GLU A 369 14.78 5.09 21.99
CA GLU A 369 15.81 4.16 22.46
C GLU A 369 17.12 4.89 22.85
N LEU A 370 17.48 5.94 22.12
CA LEU A 370 18.68 6.75 22.39
C LEU A 370 18.56 7.62 23.64
N THR A 371 17.37 7.81 24.22
CA THR A 371 17.24 8.47 25.53
C THR A 371 18.04 7.79 26.64
N ALA A 372 18.29 6.48 26.53
CA ALA A 372 19.11 5.74 27.47
C ALA A 372 20.61 6.05 27.35
N TYR A 373 21.06 6.66 26.25
CA TYR A 373 22.48 6.85 25.93
C TYR A 373 23.25 7.57 27.04
N SER A 374 22.67 8.60 27.68
CA SER A 374 23.32 9.35 28.75
C SER A 374 23.57 8.55 30.03
N THR A 375 22.98 7.36 30.15
CA THR A 375 23.13 6.47 31.31
C THR A 375 24.07 5.29 31.06
N LEU A 376 24.51 5.13 29.80
CA LEU A 376 25.37 4.04 29.38
C LEU A 376 26.85 4.44 29.47
N SER A 377 27.74 3.45 29.60
CA SER A 377 29.16 3.68 29.33
C SER A 377 29.37 4.05 27.86
N GLU A 378 30.52 4.65 27.54
CA GLU A 378 30.86 5.01 26.15
C GLU A 378 30.74 3.81 25.20
N PHE A 379 31.30 2.66 25.59
CA PHE A 379 31.23 1.42 24.82
C PHE A 379 29.80 0.92 24.61
N GLU A 380 28.97 0.92 25.65
CA GLU A 380 27.56 0.49 25.55
C GLU A 380 26.74 1.47 24.71
N GLY A 381 27.04 2.77 24.79
CA GLY A 381 26.45 3.81 23.96
C GLY A 381 26.82 3.63 22.49
N GLU A 382 28.08 3.35 22.18
CA GLU A 382 28.53 3.03 20.82
C GLU A 382 27.79 1.81 20.26
N GLN A 383 27.71 0.73 21.03
CA GLN A 383 26.95 -0.47 20.65
C GLN A 383 25.46 -0.20 20.46
N LEU A 384 24.87 0.70 21.25
CA LEU A 384 23.47 1.11 21.07
C LEU A 384 23.28 1.78 19.70
N VAL A 385 24.12 2.76 19.36
CA VAL A 385 24.04 3.46 18.07
C VAL A 385 24.25 2.49 16.91
N ASP A 386 25.27 1.63 16.99
CA ASP A 386 25.57 0.67 15.91
C ASP A 386 24.39 -0.30 15.69
N ARG A 387 23.78 -0.83 16.76
CA ARG A 387 22.59 -1.69 16.66
C ARG A 387 21.39 -0.98 16.02
N LEU A 388 21.17 0.28 16.35
CA LEU A 388 20.07 1.06 15.78
C LEU A 388 20.27 1.31 14.29
N ILE A 389 21.50 1.64 13.87
CA ILE A 389 21.86 1.78 12.46
C ILE A 389 21.76 0.44 11.72
N ASP A 390 22.21 -0.66 12.32
CA ASP A 390 22.07 -2.01 11.77
C ASP A 390 20.60 -2.39 11.55
N GLY A 391 19.71 -2.01 12.49
CA GLY A 391 18.27 -2.17 12.35
C GLY A 391 17.67 -1.39 11.17
N GLN A 392 18.40 -0.44 10.59
CA GLN A 392 18.01 0.34 9.40
C GLN A 392 18.91 0.06 8.19
N ALA A 393 19.67 -1.03 8.17
CA ALA A 393 20.69 -1.28 7.16
C ALA A 393 20.16 -1.29 5.71
N GLN A 394 18.93 -1.75 5.45
CA GLN A 394 18.32 -1.67 4.11
C GLN A 394 18.13 -0.21 3.66
N ARG A 395 17.75 0.69 4.58
CA ARG A 395 17.58 2.12 4.29
C ARG A 395 18.93 2.77 3.98
N VAL A 396 19.98 2.42 4.74
CA VAL A 396 21.36 2.86 4.49
C VAL A 396 21.86 2.36 3.13
N LEU A 397 21.58 1.10 2.77
CA LEU A 397 21.91 0.56 1.45
C LEU A 397 21.20 1.32 0.33
N ASN A 398 19.91 1.62 0.47
CA ASN A 398 19.15 2.37 -0.52
C ASN A 398 19.70 3.80 -0.69
N MET A 399 20.11 4.45 0.41
CA MET A 399 20.78 5.75 0.38
C MET A 399 22.13 5.68 -0.35
N ALA A 400 22.96 4.67 -0.05
CA ALA A 400 24.23 4.47 -0.74
C ALA A 400 24.03 4.25 -2.25
N LYS A 401 23.04 3.44 -2.65
CA LYS A 401 22.63 3.25 -4.05
C LYS A 401 22.27 4.57 -4.72
N TRP A 402 21.41 5.36 -4.08
CA TRP A 402 21.00 6.67 -4.61
C TRP A 402 22.19 7.61 -4.80
N VAL A 403 23.08 7.72 -3.81
CA VAL A 403 24.29 8.55 -3.91
C VAL A 403 25.19 8.09 -5.05
N LEU A 404 25.46 6.79 -5.15
CA LEU A 404 26.36 6.21 -6.14
C LEU A 404 25.80 6.35 -7.57
N GLN A 405 24.50 6.12 -7.76
CA GLN A 405 23.84 6.33 -9.06
C GLN A 405 23.84 7.82 -9.44
N GLY A 406 23.56 8.70 -8.47
CA GLY A 406 23.64 10.15 -8.66
C GLY A 406 25.04 10.60 -9.06
N PHE A 407 26.07 10.08 -8.40
CA PHE A 407 27.47 10.34 -8.77
C PHE A 407 27.81 9.80 -10.16
N LYS A 408 27.47 8.54 -10.46
CA LYS A 408 27.71 7.90 -11.76
C LYS A 408 27.08 8.68 -12.92
N SER A 409 25.85 9.19 -12.73
CA SER A 409 25.14 9.98 -13.75
C SER A 409 25.82 11.31 -14.11
N ARG A 410 26.71 11.80 -13.25
CA ARG A 410 27.45 13.07 -13.42
C ARG A 410 28.90 12.87 -13.82
N LEU A 411 29.35 11.62 -13.98
CA LEU A 411 30.72 11.34 -14.41
C LEU A 411 30.92 11.82 -15.86
N PRO A 412 32.09 12.40 -16.18
CA PRO A 412 32.51 12.61 -17.56
C PRO A 412 32.51 11.30 -18.35
N ALA A 413 32.18 11.37 -19.64
CA ALA A 413 32.07 10.20 -20.52
C ALA A 413 33.39 9.42 -20.60
N GLU A 414 34.53 10.10 -20.41
CA GLU A 414 35.87 9.53 -20.44
C GLU A 414 36.16 8.66 -19.20
N LEU A 415 35.58 9.00 -18.06
CA LEU A 415 35.77 8.27 -16.79
C LEU A 415 34.75 7.14 -16.59
N LEU A 416 33.62 7.21 -17.29
CA LEU A 416 32.53 6.25 -17.14
C LEU A 416 32.94 4.78 -17.42
N PRO A 417 33.76 4.46 -18.46
CA PRO A 417 34.21 3.09 -18.68
C PRO A 417 35.08 2.53 -17.55
N ALA A 418 35.89 3.38 -16.91
CA ALA A 418 36.80 2.98 -15.84
C ALA A 418 36.10 2.89 -14.47
N LEU A 419 35.29 3.90 -14.12
CA LEU A 419 34.67 4.02 -12.80
C LEU A 419 33.26 3.44 -12.73
N GLY A 420 32.53 3.39 -13.85
CA GLY A 420 31.15 2.89 -13.91
C GLY A 420 30.99 1.47 -13.35
N PRO A 421 31.78 0.48 -13.83
CA PRO A 421 31.71 -0.89 -13.31
C PRO A 421 32.07 -1.00 -11.82
N MET A 422 33.04 -0.20 -11.35
CA MET A 422 33.40 -0.15 -9.92
C MET A 422 32.22 0.35 -9.09
N ILE A 423 31.58 1.44 -9.51
CA ILE A 423 30.40 2.00 -8.83
C ILE A 423 29.23 0.99 -8.81
N ASP A 424 28.99 0.29 -9.92
CA ASP A 424 27.94 -0.73 -9.98
C ASP A 424 28.23 -1.87 -8.98
N ALA A 425 29.48 -2.31 -8.92
CA ALA A 425 29.88 -3.40 -8.04
C ALA A 425 29.82 -3.02 -6.54
N MET A 426 29.87 -1.73 -6.19
CA MET A 426 29.67 -1.24 -4.81
C MET A 426 28.23 -1.40 -4.30
N THR A 427 27.28 -1.72 -5.17
CA THR A 427 25.87 -1.98 -4.78
C THR A 427 25.32 -3.27 -5.38
N ALA A 428 26.21 -4.07 -5.98
CA ALA A 428 25.85 -5.27 -6.70
C ALA A 428 25.25 -6.34 -5.78
N TYR A 429 24.22 -6.98 -6.31
CA TYR A 429 23.56 -8.11 -5.70
C TYR A 429 24.30 -9.41 -6.02
N ASP A 430 24.26 -10.36 -5.10
CA ASP A 430 24.79 -11.70 -5.28
C ASP A 430 23.80 -12.72 -4.70
N PRO A 431 23.01 -13.42 -5.55
CA PRO A 431 22.04 -14.43 -5.10
C PRO A 431 22.69 -15.63 -4.39
N SER A 432 23.99 -15.86 -4.62
CA SER A 432 24.76 -16.95 -3.98
C SER A 432 25.36 -16.54 -2.63
N SER A 433 25.22 -15.28 -2.24
CA SER A 433 25.58 -14.80 -0.90
C SER A 433 24.44 -15.03 0.11
N THR A 434 24.77 -15.11 1.40
CA THR A 434 23.76 -15.34 2.44
C THR A 434 22.84 -14.15 2.70
N ASN A 435 23.24 -12.94 2.31
CA ASN A 435 22.46 -11.73 2.51
C ASN A 435 22.08 -10.99 1.22
N GLY A 436 22.31 -11.61 0.06
CA GLY A 436 21.99 -11.04 -1.24
C GLY A 436 22.98 -9.97 -1.74
N LEU A 437 24.05 -9.66 -1.02
CA LEU A 437 25.03 -8.64 -1.42
C LEU A 437 26.38 -9.26 -1.80
N SER A 438 27.01 -8.70 -2.84
CA SER A 438 28.41 -9.00 -3.16
C SER A 438 29.34 -8.58 -2.00
N SER A 439 30.59 -9.09 -2.00
CA SER A 439 31.57 -8.68 -0.98
C SER A 439 31.85 -7.16 -0.99
N MET A 440 31.91 -6.53 -2.17
CA MET A 440 32.14 -5.09 -2.28
C MET A 440 30.92 -4.28 -1.87
N ALA A 441 29.70 -4.77 -2.14
CA ALA A 441 28.48 -4.16 -1.64
C ALA A 441 28.37 -4.23 -0.11
N ASN A 442 28.77 -5.36 0.49
CA ASN A 442 28.86 -5.50 1.94
C ASN A 442 29.87 -4.52 2.55
N ALA A 443 31.05 -4.37 1.95
CA ALA A 443 32.06 -3.40 2.41
C ALA A 443 31.55 -1.95 2.30
N THR A 444 30.87 -1.62 1.19
CA THR A 444 30.27 -0.30 0.97
C THR A 444 29.19 0.00 2.01
N LEU A 445 28.32 -0.97 2.30
CA LEU A 445 27.30 -0.83 3.34
C LEU A 445 27.93 -0.64 4.72
N ALA A 446 29.00 -1.37 5.05
CA ALA A 446 29.72 -1.21 6.31
C ALA A 446 30.30 0.21 6.46
N LEU A 447 30.92 0.76 5.41
CA LEU A 447 31.41 2.14 5.41
C LEU A 447 30.28 3.16 5.62
N ALA A 448 29.17 3.00 4.91
CA ALA A 448 28.01 3.89 5.03
C ALA A 448 27.41 3.86 6.45
N LYS A 449 27.24 2.68 7.03
CA LYS A 449 26.75 2.52 8.41
C LYS A 449 27.71 3.14 9.42
N GLY A 450 29.01 2.88 9.29
CA GLY A 450 30.03 3.44 10.19
C GLY A 450 30.05 4.96 10.17
N ALA A 451 29.89 5.57 8.99
CA ALA A 451 29.83 7.02 8.82
C ALA A 451 28.60 7.63 9.51
N LEU A 452 27.42 7.03 9.31
CA LEU A 452 26.18 7.48 9.97
C LEU A 452 26.25 7.31 11.49
N ALA A 453 26.78 6.19 11.98
CA ALA A 453 26.96 5.94 13.39
C ALA A 453 27.92 6.97 14.03
N ALA A 454 29.04 7.28 13.36
CA ALA A 454 29.96 8.32 13.80
C ALA A 454 29.28 9.70 13.85
N GLN A 455 28.54 10.06 12.80
CA GLN A 455 27.81 11.34 12.77
C GLN A 455 26.73 11.42 13.87
N MET A 456 25.99 10.35 14.13
CA MET A 456 25.00 10.30 15.21
C MET A 456 25.65 10.48 16.58
N ARG A 457 26.79 9.83 16.83
CA ARG A 457 27.55 10.01 18.09
C ARG A 457 28.01 11.45 18.29
N GLU A 458 28.49 12.11 17.23
CA GLU A 458 28.86 13.51 17.31
C GLU A 458 27.66 14.43 17.54
N ASP A 459 26.51 14.15 16.92
CA ASP A 459 25.28 14.92 17.16
C ASP A 459 24.71 14.68 18.57
N ILE A 460 24.91 13.51 19.16
CA ILE A 460 24.59 13.23 20.59
C ILE A 460 25.49 14.07 21.50
N LYS A 461 26.81 14.01 21.30
CA LYS A 461 27.78 14.80 22.10
C LYS A 461 27.51 16.30 22.01
N ALA A 462 27.07 16.76 20.85
CA ALA A 462 26.71 18.16 20.62
C ALA A 462 25.32 18.56 21.13
N GLY A 463 24.52 17.61 21.66
CA GLY A 463 23.16 17.87 22.15
C GLY A 463 22.17 18.26 21.04
N ARG A 464 22.40 17.82 19.80
CA ARG A 464 21.57 18.17 18.62
C ARG A 464 20.78 17.01 18.04
N LEU A 465 20.93 15.79 18.58
CA LEU A 465 20.25 14.62 18.05
C LEU A 465 18.79 14.53 18.55
N ASP A 466 17.89 15.22 17.86
CA ASP A 466 16.44 15.08 18.02
C ASP A 466 15.83 14.14 16.95
N GLU A 467 14.52 13.88 17.03
CA GLU A 467 13.80 13.02 16.06
C GLU A 467 13.95 13.50 14.62
N ARG A 468 13.88 14.82 14.42
CA ARG A 468 14.03 15.44 13.09
C ARG A 468 15.43 15.19 12.54
N ARG A 469 16.46 15.35 13.38
CA ARG A 469 17.85 15.12 12.98
C ARG A 469 18.11 13.66 12.67
N ILE A 470 17.49 12.73 13.39
CA ILE A 470 17.57 11.30 13.07
C ILE A 470 16.92 11.02 11.71
N ALA A 471 15.75 11.59 11.43
CA ALA A 471 15.11 11.47 10.12
C ALA A 471 16.00 12.03 8.99
N GLU A 472 16.61 13.19 9.20
CA GLU A 472 17.54 13.81 8.24
C GLU A 472 18.74 12.91 7.92
N LEU A 473 19.32 12.29 8.96
CA LEU A 473 20.47 11.37 8.81
C LEU A 473 20.08 10.04 8.17
N MET A 474 18.84 9.59 8.35
CA MET A 474 18.39 8.28 7.89
C MET A 474 17.70 8.29 6.53
N GLY A 475 17.21 9.44 6.04
CA GLY A 475 16.44 9.48 4.79
C GLY A 475 16.56 10.74 3.93
N ASP A 476 17.16 11.83 4.43
CA ASP A 476 17.25 13.08 3.67
C ASP A 476 18.69 13.42 3.23
N GLY A 477 18.83 14.58 2.58
CA GLY A 477 20.09 15.09 2.05
C GLY A 477 21.28 15.08 3.04
N PRO A 478 21.13 15.45 4.32
CA PRO A 478 22.24 15.40 5.28
C PRO A 478 22.83 14.00 5.47
N GLY A 479 21.99 12.97 5.62
CA GLY A 479 22.45 11.58 5.69
C GLY A 479 23.18 11.16 4.43
N ALA A 480 22.62 11.50 3.27
CA ALA A 480 23.22 11.17 1.98
C ALA A 480 24.59 11.84 1.77
N ALA A 481 24.79 13.05 2.30
CA ALA A 481 26.09 13.73 2.28
C ALA A 481 27.13 12.98 3.14
N VAL A 482 26.76 12.56 4.35
CA VAL A 482 27.63 11.78 5.25
C VAL A 482 28.03 10.45 4.61
N VAL A 483 27.03 9.72 4.10
CA VAL A 483 27.25 8.43 3.39
C VAL A 483 28.12 8.65 2.16
N GLY A 484 27.81 9.66 1.35
CA GLY A 484 28.54 9.95 0.11
C GLY A 484 30.01 10.28 0.33
N GLN A 485 30.33 11.08 1.34
CA GLN A 485 31.72 11.37 1.69
C GLN A 485 32.50 10.08 2.03
N ALA A 486 31.90 9.18 2.81
CA ALA A 486 32.56 7.95 3.22
C ALA A 486 32.75 6.96 2.07
N ILE A 487 31.72 6.74 1.25
CA ILE A 487 31.77 5.70 0.20
C ILE A 487 32.46 6.18 -1.09
N LEU A 488 32.51 7.48 -1.35
CA LEU A 488 33.21 8.03 -2.53
C LEU A 488 34.69 8.33 -2.26
N ALA A 489 35.13 8.38 -0.99
CA ALA A 489 36.53 8.59 -0.64
C ALA A 489 37.48 7.59 -1.33
N PRO A 490 37.20 6.27 -1.37
CA PRO A 490 38.05 5.30 -2.07
C PRO A 490 38.19 5.56 -3.59
N ILE A 491 37.19 6.20 -4.21
CA ILE A 491 37.18 6.51 -5.65
C ILE A 491 37.94 7.82 -5.91
N THR A 492 37.73 8.81 -5.06
CA THR A 492 38.24 10.18 -5.23
C THR A 492 39.66 10.38 -4.69
N GLN A 493 40.09 9.51 -3.77
CA GLN A 493 41.42 9.57 -3.14
C GLN A 493 42.36 8.45 -3.63
N ALA A 494 41.92 7.62 -4.58
CA ALA A 494 42.83 6.72 -5.28
C ALA A 494 43.93 7.57 -5.96
N PRO A 495 45.22 7.39 -5.62
CA PRO A 495 46.28 8.19 -6.22
C PRO A 495 46.26 7.97 -7.72
N GLY A 496 46.31 9.08 -8.46
CA GLY A 496 46.24 9.08 -9.92
C GLY A 496 47.22 8.09 -10.56
N GLY A 497 46.70 7.35 -11.53
CA GLY A 497 47.49 6.95 -12.69
C GLY A 497 47.71 8.15 -13.61
#